data_AF-A0A3D0FMM1-F1
#
_entry.id   AF-A0A3D0FMM1-F1
#
_cell.length_a   1.000
_cell.length_b   1.000
_cell.length_c   1.000
_cell.angle_alpha   90.00
_cell.angle_beta   90.00
_cell.angle_gamma   90.00
#
_symmetry.space_group_name_H-M   'P 1'
#
loop_
_entity.id
_entity.type
_entity.pdbx_description
1 polymer ?
#
loop_
_entity_poly.entity_id
_entity_poly.type
_entity_poly.pdbx_seq_one_letter_code
_entity_poly.pdbx_strand_id
1 'polypeptide(L)' 'MPNPRIAITPGDTNGVGYEIILKTLNEPHLLELCTPIIYGSAKTLAQHRRTLQEIIVNITPVGEAAEAQER' A
#
# COMPACT_ATOMS: atom_id res chain seq x y z
N MET A 1 11.11 -7.48 17.59
CA MET A 1 10.65 -8.52 16.64
C MET A 1 10.35 -7.77 15.35
N PRO A 2 10.61 -8.35 14.16
CA PRO A 2 10.23 -7.70 12.91
C PRO A 2 8.72 -7.48 12.88
N ASN A 3 8.29 -6.37 12.29
CA ASN A 3 6.90 -6.06 12.06
C ASN A 3 6.27 -7.16 11.19
N PRO A 4 5.02 -7.59 11.50
CA PRO A 4 4.34 -8.58 10.70
C PRO A 4 4.12 -8.03 9.28
N ARG A 5 4.39 -8.87 8.27
CA ARG A 5 4.07 -8.55 6.88
C ARG A 5 2.61 -8.87 6.62
N ILE A 6 1.86 -7.87 6.15
CA ILE A 6 0.41 -8.01 5.94
C ILE A 6 0.10 -7.82 4.47
N ALA A 7 -0.42 -8.87 3.84
CA ALA A 7 -0.91 -8.82 2.47
C ALA A 7 -2.24 -8.05 2.43
N ILE A 8 -2.33 -7.06 1.54
CA ILE A 8 -3.52 -6.25 1.31
C ILE A 8 -3.92 -6.38 -0.16
N THR A 9 -5.10 -6.91 -0.42
CA THR A 9 -5.69 -6.95 -1.76
C THR A 9 -6.68 -5.80 -1.93
N PRO A 10 -6.64 -5.06 -3.06
CA PRO A 10 -7.56 -3.94 -3.31
C PRO A 10 -8.98 -4.38 -3.67
N GLY A 11 -9.18 -5.64 -4.06
CA GLY A 11 -10.46 -6.12 -4.59
C GLY A 11 -10.69 -5.62 -6.02
N ASP A 12 -11.91 -5.18 -6.32
CA ASP A 12 -12.30 -4.65 -7.64
C ASP A 12 -11.51 -3.37 -7.98
N THR A 13 -10.84 -3.37 -9.13
CA THR A 13 -10.03 -2.25 -9.62
C THR A 13 -10.82 -0.98 -9.92
N ASN A 14 -12.13 -1.13 -10.19
CA ASN A 14 -13.07 -0.02 -10.42
C ASN A 14 -13.74 0.45 -9.14
N GLY A 15 -13.54 -0.26 -8.01
CA GLY A 15 -14.02 0.13 -6.70
C GLY A 15 -13.10 1.15 -6.01
N VAL A 16 -13.40 1.41 -4.73
CA VAL A 16 -12.67 2.36 -3.88
C VAL A 16 -11.50 1.74 -3.10
N GLY A 17 -11.19 0.46 -3.33
CA GLY A 17 -10.20 -0.28 -2.52
C GLY A 17 -8.81 0.36 -2.54
N TYR A 18 -8.32 0.81 -3.70
CA TYR A 18 -7.04 1.52 -3.79
C TYR A 18 -7.05 2.86 -3.06
N GLU A 19 -8.15 3.61 -3.10
CA GLU A 19 -8.29 4.87 -2.36
C GLU A 19 -8.20 4.62 -0.85
N ILE A 20 -8.94 3.63 -0.35
CA ILE A 20 -8.91 3.26 1.07
C ILE A 20 -7.51 2.83 1.48
N ILE A 21 -6.84 1.99 0.70
CA ILE A 21 -5.46 1.56 0.96
C ILE A 21 -4.52 2.76 1.04
N LEU A 22 -4.55 3.64 0.03
CA LEU A 22 -3.66 4.81 -0.04
C LEU A 22 -3.89 5.77 1.13
N LYS A 23 -5.14 6.06 1.48
CA LYS A 23 -5.49 6.92 2.63
C LYS A 23 -5.06 6.28 3.95
N THR A 24 -5.29 4.98 4.12
CA THR A 24 -4.90 4.26 5.34
C THR A 24 -3.38 4.24 5.51
N LEU A 25 -2.62 4.02 4.43
CA LEU A 25 -1.16 4.00 4.46
C LEU A 25 -0.52 5.39 4.56
N ASN A 26 -1.30 6.45 4.36
CA ASN A 26 -0.87 7.83 4.58
C ASN A 26 -0.78 8.16 6.08
N GLU A 27 -1.42 7.37 6.95
CA GLU A 27 -1.33 7.50 8.40
C GLU A 27 -0.08 6.77 8.94
N PRO A 28 0.90 7.48 9.56
CA PRO A 28 2.18 6.89 9.96
C PRO A 28 2.07 5.73 10.96
N HIS A 29 1.06 5.75 11.83
CA HIS A 29 0.91 4.77 12.91
C HIS A 29 0.73 3.34 12.39
N LEU A 30 0.11 3.15 11.21
CA LEU A 30 -0.06 1.81 10.66
C LEU A 30 1.29 1.16 10.29
N LEU A 31 2.25 1.96 9.83
CA LEU A 31 3.59 1.49 9.44
C LEU A 31 4.46 1.15 10.66
N GLU A 32 4.07 1.59 11.86
CA GLU A 32 4.68 1.17 13.12
C GLU A 32 4.19 -0.23 13.54
N LEU A 33 2.99 -0.62 13.11
CA LEU A 33 2.33 -1.87 13.50
C LEU A 33 2.61 -3.02 12.52
N CYS A 34 2.85 -2.73 11.24
CA CYS A 34 3.06 -3.76 10.22
C CYS A 34 3.90 -3.26 9.02
N THR A 35 4.34 -4.21 8.20
CA THR A 35 4.88 -3.97 6.86
C THR A 35 3.80 -4.33 5.83
N PRO A 36 3.02 -3.37 5.33
CA PRO A 36 1.94 -3.63 4.40
C PRO A 36 2.48 -3.96 3.01
N ILE A 37 1.93 -5.00 2.38
CA ILE A 37 2.28 -5.44 1.03
C ILE A 37 1.01 -5.44 0.19
N ILE A 38 0.96 -4.56 -0.82
CA ILE A 38 -0.21 -4.43 -1.69
C ILE A 38 -0.09 -5.47 -2.82
N TYR A 39 -0.96 -6.47 -2.81
CA TYR A 39 -1.10 -7.45 -3.87
C TYR A 39 -2.09 -6.94 -4.91
N GLY A 40 -1.58 -6.27 -5.94
CA GLY A 40 -2.42 -5.67 -6.98
C GLY A 40 -1.62 -5.07 -8.15
N SER A 41 -2.34 -4.44 -9.07
CA SER A 41 -1.78 -3.77 -10.24
C SER A 41 -1.12 -2.45 -9.83
N ALA A 42 0.21 -2.37 -9.98
CA ALA A 42 0.96 -1.13 -9.78
C ALA A 42 0.46 0.01 -10.69
N LYS A 43 0.02 -0.32 -11.91
CA LYS A 43 -0.56 0.66 -12.85
C LYS A 43 -1.85 1.27 -12.30
N THR A 44 -2.75 0.44 -11.76
CA THR A 44 -4.04 0.90 -11.22
C THR A 44 -3.83 1.71 -9.94
N LEU A 45 -2.94 1.25 -9.05
CA LEU A 45 -2.52 2.00 -7.85
C LEU A 45 -1.99 3.40 -8.21
N ALA A 46 -1.11 3.49 -9.21
CA ALA A 46 -0.57 4.77 -9.67
C ALA A 46 -1.65 5.69 -10.27
N GLN A 47 -2.65 5.14 -10.95
CA GLN A 47 -3.78 5.92 -11.47
C GLN A 47 -4.62 6.50 -10.33
N HIS A 48 -5.03 5.67 -9.37
CA HIS A 48 -5.79 6.10 -8.18
C HIS A 48 -5.00 7.11 -7.33
N ARG A 49 -3.67 6.94 -7.22
CA ARG A 49 -2.83 7.91 -6.52
C ARG A 49 -2.82 9.29 -7.19
N ARG A 50 -2.78 9.36 -8.53
CA ARG A 50 -2.79 10.66 -9.24
C ARG A 50 -4.09 11.44 -9.04
N THR A 51 -5.21 10.74 -8.86
CA THR A 51 -6.50 11.37 -8.55
C THR A 51 -6.60 11.88 -7.12
N LEU A 52 -5.75 11.40 -6.21
CA LEU A 52 -5.70 11.83 -4.81
C LEU A 52 -4.58 12.88 -4.63
N GLN A 53 -4.94 14.16 -4.61
CA GLN A 53 -3.99 15.28 -4.64
C GLN A 53 -3.05 15.37 -3.41
N GLU A 54 -3.40 14.75 -2.28
CA GLU A 54 -2.74 14.98 -0.98
C GLU A 54 -2.14 13.70 -0.34
N ILE A 55 -1.90 12.63 -1.12
CA ILE A 55 -1.34 11.38 -0.58
C ILE A 55 0.20 11.38 -0.65
N ILE A 56 0.83 11.40 0.51
CA ILE A 56 2.29 11.34 0.70
C ILE A 56 2.68 9.96 1.25
N VAL A 57 2.52 8.93 0.43
CA VAL A 57 2.94 7.55 0.74
C VAL A 57 4.03 7.09 -0.21
N ASN A 58 5.10 6.51 0.33
CA ASN A 58 6.15 5.89 -0.48
C ASN A 58 5.80 4.42 -0.73
N ILE A 59 5.83 4.02 -2.00
CA ILE A 59 5.48 2.66 -2.43
C ILE A 59 6.61 2.15 -3.29
N THR A 60 7.20 1.04 -2.88
CA THR A 60 8.33 0.40 -3.56
C THR A 60 7.89 -0.95 -4.12
N PRO A 61 8.08 -1.20 -5.43
CA PRO A 61 7.86 -2.53 -6.00
C PRO A 61 8.84 -3.54 -5.39
N VAL A 62 8.35 -4.73 -5.06
CA VAL A 62 9.15 -5.87 -4.59
C VAL A 62 8.79 -7.10 -5.42
N GLY A 63 9.75 -7.98 -5.67
CA GLY A 63 9.52 -9.24 -6.37
C GLY A 63 8.92 -10.31 -5.45
N GLU A 64 9.33 -10.30 -4.18
CA GLU A 64 8.86 -11.24 -3.18
C GLU A 64 8.50 -10.54 -1.86
N ALA A 65 7.58 -11.14 -1.09
CA ALA A 65 7.17 -10.60 0.21
C ALA A 65 8.34 -10.49 1.20
N ALA A 66 9.33 -11.38 1.09
CA ALA A 66 10.52 -11.36 1.95
C ALA A 66 11.40 -10.12 1.74
N GLU A 67 11.34 -9.50 0.56
CA GLU A 67 12.09 -8.30 0.20
C GLU A 67 11.43 -7.01 0.71
N ALA A 68 10.18 -7.08 1.19
CA ALA A 68 9.50 -5.93 1.77
C ALA A 68 10.24 -5.49 3.04
N GLN A 69 10.78 -4.27 2.99
CA GLN A 69 11.54 -3.66 4.07
C GLN A 69 10.62 -2.90 5.03
N GLU A 70 10.94 -2.98 6.31
CA GLU A 70 10.50 -1.99 7.29
C GLU A 70 11.15 -0.65 6.95
N ARG A 71 10.46 0.45 7.27
CA ARG A 71 10.93 1.82 7.00
C ARG A 71 12.42 2.04 7.29
#